data_AF-A0A3M1XSU2-F1
#
_entry.id   AF-A0A3M1XSU2-F1
#
_cell.length_a   1.000
_cell.length_b   1.000
_cell.length_c   1.000
_cell.angle_alpha   90.00
_cell.angle_beta   90.00
_cell.angle_gamma   90.00
#
_symmetry.space_group_name_H-M   'P 1'
#
loop_
_entity.id
_entity.type
_entity.pdbx_description
1 polymer ?
#
loop_
_entity_poly.entity_id
_entity_poly.type
_entity_poly.pdbx_seq_one_letter_code
_entity_poly.pdbx_strand_id
1 'polypeptide(L)'
;MRRYLLHIVLFILTVFSTLMAGALQKGINILAEPSRIIEGYPFSISLLAILLTHELSHYFASRLNHTRATLPYFIPAPSIIGTFGAFIKMKSPIINRRALIDIGASGPIGGFIVALFVTIYGLSHSQIVSIKNTPGGLILGDSLLFSALSKLILGTPPEGKDIMLNQVAFAGWIGFFVT
;
A
#
# COMPACT_ATOMS: atom_id res chain seq x y z
N MET A 1 9.98 -26.38 9.19
CA MET A 1 10.64 -25.52 8.17
C MET A 1 9.75 -25.21 6.96
N ARG A 2 9.15 -26.19 6.26
CA ARG A 2 8.40 -25.98 5.00
C ARG A 2 7.23 -24.95 5.06
N ARG A 3 6.61 -24.77 6.24
CA ARG A 3 5.49 -23.83 6.43
C ARG A 3 5.90 -22.36 6.38
N TYR A 4 7.08 -22.00 6.89
CA TYR A 4 7.55 -20.61 6.87
C TYR A 4 8.12 -20.20 5.50
N LEU A 5 8.69 -21.17 4.78
CA LEU A 5 9.26 -20.96 3.46
C LEU A 5 8.25 -20.36 2.48
N LEU A 6 7.00 -20.84 2.49
CA LEU A 6 5.95 -20.32 1.60
C LEU A 6 5.68 -18.83 1.82
N HIS A 7 5.54 -18.40 3.08
CA HIS A 7 5.32 -17.00 3.41
C HIS A 7 6.47 -16.10 2.96
N ILE A 8 7.70 -16.57 3.18
CA ILE A 8 8.92 -15.84 2.79
C ILE A 8 9.02 -15.74 1.26
N VAL A 9 8.81 -16.84 0.54
CA VAL A 9 8.86 -16.85 -0.92
C VAL A 9 7.80 -15.93 -1.51
N LEU A 10 6.56 -15.99 -1.01
CA LEU A 10 5.49 -15.11 -1.47
C LEU A 10 5.82 -13.65 -1.20
N PHE A 11 6.31 -13.32 0.00
CA PHE A 11 6.73 -11.96 0.33
C PHE A 11 7.85 -11.45 -0.58
N ILE A 12 8.88 -12.26 -0.84
CA ILE A 12 9.97 -11.90 -1.75
C ILE A 12 9.44 -11.67 -3.17
N LEU A 13 8.58 -12.56 -3.67
CA LEU A 13 7.96 -12.37 -4.99
C LEU A 13 7.14 -11.09 -5.04
N THR A 14 6.42 -10.76 -3.97
CA THR A 14 5.66 -9.51 -3.89
C THR A 14 6.57 -8.29 -3.88
N VAL A 15 7.69 -8.32 -3.16
CA VAL A 15 8.71 -7.26 -3.21
C VAL A 15 9.18 -7.04 -4.64
N PHE A 16 9.50 -8.10 -5.37
CA PHE A 16 9.92 -7.96 -6.78
C PHE A 16 8.82 -7.37 -7.66
N SER A 17 7.57 -7.84 -7.53
CA SER A 17 6.47 -7.34 -8.36
C SER A 17 6.09 -5.89 -8.00
N THR A 18 6.17 -5.48 -6.73
CA THR A 18 5.94 -4.08 -6.31
C THR A 18 7.10 -3.16 -6.68
N LEU A 19 8.35 -3.63 -6.64
CA LEU A 19 9.50 -2.88 -7.18
C LEU A 19 9.33 -2.63 -8.67
N MET A 20 8.94 -3.66 -9.43
CA MET A 20 8.65 -3.55 -10.85
C MET A 20 7.55 -2.52 -11.11
N ALA A 21 6.42 -2.61 -10.41
CA ALA A 21 5.33 -1.66 -10.51
C ALA A 21 5.78 -0.21 -10.22
N GLY A 22 6.56 0.00 -9.15
CA GLY A 22 7.11 1.30 -8.81
C GLY A 22 8.02 1.86 -9.90
N ALA A 23 8.93 1.05 -10.45
CA ALA A 23 9.82 1.47 -11.52
C ALA A 23 9.05 1.83 -12.81
N LEU A 24 8.01 1.07 -13.15
CA LEU A 24 7.12 1.38 -14.28
C LEU A 24 6.37 2.70 -14.08
N GLN A 25 5.95 3.05 -12.85
CA GLN A 25 5.32 4.35 -12.55
C GLN A 25 6.25 5.54 -12.81
N LYS A 26 7.57 5.36 -12.69
CA LYS A 26 8.57 6.36 -13.08
C LYS A 26 8.83 6.42 -14.59
N GLY A 27 8.14 5.60 -15.39
CA GLY A 27 8.35 5.50 -16.83
C GLY A 27 9.61 4.74 -17.24
N ILE A 28 10.21 3.97 -16.32
CA ILE A 28 11.43 3.21 -16.60
C ILE A 28 11.09 1.97 -17.42
N ASN A 29 11.80 1.77 -18.53
CA ASN A 29 11.69 0.54 -19.32
C ASN A 29 12.60 -0.54 -18.72
N ILE A 30 12.01 -1.41 -17.90
CA ILE A 30 12.73 -2.46 -17.15
C ILE A 30 13.33 -3.53 -18.09
N LEU A 31 12.76 -3.72 -19.28
CA LEU A 31 13.33 -4.66 -20.27
C LEU A 31 14.64 -4.14 -20.86
N ALA A 32 14.76 -2.82 -21.02
CA ALA A 32 15.96 -2.17 -21.52
C ALA A 32 17.00 -1.92 -20.40
N GLU A 33 16.54 -1.56 -19.21
CA GLU A 33 17.41 -1.20 -18.07
C GLU A 33 17.03 -1.99 -16.79
N PRO A 34 17.31 -3.31 -16.71
CA PRO A 34 16.86 -4.16 -15.60
C PRO A 34 17.38 -3.72 -14.22
N SER A 35 18.57 -3.13 -14.16
CA SER A 35 19.18 -2.64 -12.91
C SER A 35 18.39 -1.52 -12.25
N ARG A 36 17.62 -0.75 -13.02
CA ARG A 36 16.81 0.38 -12.53
C ARG A 36 15.49 -0.04 -11.90
N ILE A 37 15.21 -1.34 -11.79
CA ILE A 37 14.07 -1.85 -11.01
C ILE A 37 14.10 -1.36 -9.56
N ILE A 38 15.30 -1.09 -9.02
CA ILE A 38 15.48 -0.59 -7.66
C ILE A 38 14.86 0.79 -7.45
N GLU A 39 14.65 1.59 -8.50
CA GLU A 39 14.00 2.91 -8.45
C GLU A 39 12.53 2.85 -8.02
N GLY A 40 11.93 1.65 -8.00
CA GLY A 40 10.61 1.38 -7.45
C GLY A 40 10.58 1.23 -5.93
N TYR A 41 11.73 1.29 -5.24
CA TYR A 41 11.81 1.09 -3.79
C TYR A 41 10.88 2.01 -2.97
N PRO A 42 10.67 3.30 -3.30
CA PRO A 42 9.83 4.16 -2.48
C PRO A 42 8.38 3.66 -2.47
N PHE A 43 7.85 3.31 -3.64
CA PHE A 43 6.52 2.71 -3.76
C PHE A 43 6.44 1.35 -3.04
N SER A 44 7.39 0.46 -3.33
CA SER A 44 7.39 -0.90 -2.80
C SER A 44 7.46 -0.94 -1.28
N ILE A 45 8.35 -0.16 -0.67
CA ILE A 45 8.50 -0.13 0.80
C ILE A 45 7.25 0.45 1.43
N SER A 46 6.72 1.56 0.91
CA SER A 46 5.53 2.20 1.45
C SER A 46 4.30 1.30 1.40
N LEU A 47 4.02 0.68 0.24
CA LEU A 47 2.86 -0.19 0.08
C LEU A 47 2.98 -1.45 0.95
N LEU A 48 4.16 -2.09 0.96
CA LEU A 48 4.38 -3.28 1.78
C LEU A 48 4.32 -2.98 3.27
N ALA A 49 4.78 -1.81 3.72
CA ALA A 49 4.65 -1.41 5.12
C ALA A 49 3.18 -1.29 5.54
N ILE A 50 2.32 -0.70 4.69
CA ILE A 50 0.89 -0.59 4.94
C ILE A 50 0.25 -1.98 5.03
N LEU A 51 0.43 -2.81 4.00
CA LEU A 51 -0.17 -4.15 3.93
C LEU A 51 0.34 -5.07 5.04
N LEU A 52 1.65 -5.05 5.31
CA LEU A 52 2.24 -5.83 6.38
C LEU A 52 1.69 -5.41 7.74
N THR A 53 1.58 -4.10 7.99
CA THR A 53 1.02 -3.61 9.26
C THR A 53 -0.44 -3.98 9.40
N HIS A 54 -1.24 -3.85 8.34
CA HIS A 54 -2.64 -4.28 8.32
C HIS A 54 -2.78 -5.75 8.76
N GLU A 55 -2.06 -6.65 8.09
CA GLU A 55 -2.14 -8.09 8.39
C GLU A 55 -1.51 -8.47 9.73
N LEU A 56 -0.43 -7.79 10.14
CA LEU A 56 0.18 -8.01 11.44
C LEU A 56 -0.72 -7.54 12.58
N SER A 57 -1.45 -6.44 12.41
CA SER A 57 -2.44 -6.00 13.40
C SER A 57 -3.53 -7.04 13.61
N HIS A 58 -4.08 -7.61 12.53
CA HIS A 58 -4.99 -8.75 12.63
C HIS A 58 -4.35 -9.95 13.35
N TYR A 59 -3.09 -10.26 13.03
CA TYR A 59 -2.37 -11.38 13.63
C TYR A 59 -2.16 -11.19 15.14
N PHE A 60 -1.70 -10.01 15.57
CA PHE A 60 -1.49 -9.70 16.98
C PHE A 60 -2.80 -9.64 17.75
N ALA A 61 -3.85 -9.02 17.20
CA ALA A 61 -5.18 -9.02 17.80
C ALA A 61 -5.74 -10.44 17.94
N SER A 62 -5.48 -11.32 16.95
CA SER A 62 -5.85 -12.73 17.03
C SER A 62 -5.14 -13.44 18.17
N ARG A 63 -3.84 -13.19 18.34
CA ARG A 63 -3.04 -13.76 19.45
C ARG A 63 -3.55 -13.31 20.81
N LEU A 64 -3.86 -12.02 20.97
CA LEU A 64 -4.41 -11.45 22.20
C LEU A 64 -5.79 -12.05 22.53
N ASN A 65 -6.61 -12.31 21.51
CA ASN A 65 -7.91 -12.96 21.64
C ASN A 65 -7.86 -14.50 21.60
N HIS A 66 -6.69 -15.09 21.85
CA HIS A 66 -6.47 -16.55 21.88
C HIS A 66 -6.95 -17.31 20.61
N THR A 67 -7.02 -16.61 19.48
CA THR A 67 -7.38 -17.17 18.17
C THR A 67 -6.11 -17.45 17.37
N ARG A 68 -6.00 -18.67 16.83
CA ARG A 68 -4.84 -19.08 16.04
C ARG A 68 -4.97 -18.53 14.62
N ALA A 69 -3.95 -17.81 14.15
CA ALA A 69 -3.85 -17.32 12.77
C ALA A 69 -2.50 -17.73 12.14
N THR A 70 -2.40 -17.66 10.80
CA THR A 70 -1.12 -17.77 10.08
C THR A 70 -0.36 -16.44 10.12
N LEU A 71 0.92 -16.48 9.72
CA LEU A 71 1.58 -15.28 9.23
C LEU A 71 0.93 -14.80 7.92
N PRO A 72 1.19 -13.56 7.48
CA PRO A 72 0.64 -13.01 6.25
C PRO A 72 1.03 -13.84 5.02
N TYR A 73 0.08 -14.06 4.12
CA TYR A 73 0.31 -14.51 2.75
C TYR A 73 0.19 -13.29 1.84
N PHE A 74 1.30 -12.88 1.24
CA PHE A 74 1.27 -11.86 0.20
C PHE A 74 0.94 -12.49 -1.15
N ILE A 75 0.25 -11.76 -2.02
CA ILE A 75 -0.16 -12.23 -3.33
C ILE A 75 0.52 -11.38 -4.41
N PRO A 76 1.69 -11.80 -4.93
CA PRO A 76 2.37 -11.06 -5.99
C PRO A 76 1.52 -11.02 -7.26
N ALA A 77 1.53 -9.88 -7.95
CA ALA A 77 0.83 -9.72 -9.21
C ALA A 77 1.60 -8.77 -10.13
N PRO A 78 1.80 -9.10 -11.42
CA PRO A 78 2.37 -8.16 -12.40
C PRO A 78 1.31 -7.14 -12.85
N SER A 79 0.79 -6.36 -11.91
CA SER A 79 -0.24 -5.33 -12.12
C SER A 79 0.35 -3.93 -11.90
N ILE A 80 -0.45 -2.87 -12.15
CA ILE A 80 -0.08 -1.47 -11.91
C ILE A 80 0.34 -1.22 -10.45
N ILE A 81 -0.21 -2.00 -9.52
CA ILE A 81 0.07 -1.93 -8.07
C ILE A 81 1.18 -2.91 -7.67
N GLY A 82 1.43 -3.97 -8.46
CA GLY A 82 2.44 -4.98 -8.17
C GLY A 82 2.00 -6.05 -7.15
N THR A 83 0.77 -6.01 -6.65
CA THR A 83 0.23 -7.01 -5.71
C THR A 83 -1.29 -7.03 -5.74
N PHE A 84 -1.89 -8.16 -5.38
CA PHE A 84 -3.33 -8.26 -5.06
C PHE A 84 -3.62 -8.08 -3.56
N GLY A 85 -2.60 -7.74 -2.78
CA GLY A 85 -2.70 -7.54 -1.34
C GLY A 85 -2.06 -8.68 -0.55
N ALA A 86 -2.48 -8.78 0.70
CA ALA A 86 -2.08 -9.85 1.60
C ALA A 86 -3.29 -10.29 2.42
N PHE A 87 -3.18 -11.47 3.05
CA PHE A 87 -4.18 -11.93 4.01
C PHE A 87 -3.56 -12.88 5.03
N ILE A 88 -4.15 -12.95 6.23
CA ILE A 88 -3.93 -14.04 7.18
C ILE A 88 -5.09 -15.05 7.15
N LYS A 89 -4.78 -16.32 7.44
CA LYS A 89 -5.76 -17.38 7.55
C LYS A 89 -6.01 -17.73 9.01
N MET A 90 -7.28 -17.66 9.42
CA MET A 90 -7.73 -18.18 10.72
C MET A 90 -7.62 -19.71 10.75
N LYS A 91 -7.03 -20.26 11.82
CA LYS A 91 -6.84 -21.70 12.08
C LYS A 91 -7.71 -22.24 13.21
N SER A 92 -8.45 -21.37 13.88
CA SER A 92 -9.44 -21.71 14.89
C SER A 92 -10.62 -20.76 14.75
N PRO A 93 -11.83 -21.18 15.16
CA PRO A 93 -12.99 -20.30 15.15
C PRO A 93 -12.81 -19.12 16.12
N ILE A 94 -13.44 -18.00 15.78
CA ILE A 94 -13.57 -16.84 16.67
C ILE A 94 -14.84 -17.06 17.49
N ILE A 95 -14.70 -17.26 18.80
CA ILE A 95 -15.78 -17.80 19.63
C ILE A 95 -16.71 -16.70 20.16
N ASN A 96 -16.25 -15.47 20.30
CA ASN A 96 -17.05 -14.37 20.86
C ASN A 96 -17.04 -13.12 19.98
N ARG A 97 -18.11 -12.31 20.09
CA ARG A 97 -18.31 -11.11 19.27
C ARG A 97 -17.27 -10.02 19.52
N ARG A 98 -16.79 -9.90 20.76
CA ARG A 98 -15.74 -8.93 21.11
C ARG A 98 -14.46 -9.23 20.33
N ALA A 99 -14.00 -10.49 20.35
CA ALA A 99 -12.84 -10.92 19.58
C ALA A 99 -13.05 -10.73 18.07
N LEU A 100 -14.25 -10.96 17.56
CA LEU A 100 -14.56 -10.71 16.14
C LEU A 100 -14.39 -9.23 15.78
N ILE A 101 -14.91 -8.32 16.61
CA ILE A 101 -14.80 -6.87 16.41
C ILE A 101 -13.35 -6.43 16.55
N ASP A 102 -12.67 -6.86 17.61
CA ASP A 102 -11.28 -6.46 17.91
C ASP A 102 -10.33 -6.91 16.80
N ILE A 103 -10.43 -8.19 16.39
CA ILE A 103 -9.63 -8.73 15.29
C ILE A 103 -10.00 -8.02 14.00
N GLY A 104 -11.29 -7.93 13.67
CA GLY A 104 -11.77 -7.34 12.41
C GLY A 104 -11.39 -5.86 12.24
N ALA A 105 -11.43 -5.06 13.30
CA ALA A 105 -11.08 -3.64 13.24
C ALA A 105 -9.56 -3.38 13.26
N SER A 106 -8.78 -4.26 13.91
CA SER A 106 -7.34 -4.04 14.12
C SER A 106 -6.53 -3.86 12.83
N GLY A 107 -6.83 -4.64 11.78
CA GLY A 107 -6.15 -4.54 10.48
C GLY A 107 -6.37 -3.19 9.81
N PRO A 108 -7.62 -2.82 9.49
CA PRO A 108 -7.99 -1.51 8.98
C PRO A 108 -7.37 -0.36 9.78
N ILE A 109 -7.49 -0.36 11.11
CA ILE A 109 -6.95 0.70 11.97
C ILE A 109 -5.42 0.78 11.85
N GLY A 110 -4.72 -0.35 11.96
CA GLY A 110 -3.26 -0.37 11.90
C GLY A 110 -2.71 0.03 10.53
N GLY A 111 -3.32 -0.49 9.46
CA GLY A 111 -2.98 -0.13 8.09
C GLY A 111 -3.25 1.36 7.81
N PHE A 112 -4.41 1.87 8.26
CA PHE A 112 -4.81 3.26 8.10
C PHE A 112 -3.82 4.23 8.75
N ILE A 113 -3.36 3.94 9.98
CA ILE A 113 -2.38 4.78 10.68
C ILE A 113 -1.09 4.91 9.85
N VAL A 114 -0.58 3.78 9.32
CA VAL A 114 0.62 3.81 8.47
C VAL A 114 0.36 4.52 7.15
N ALA A 115 -0.79 4.24 6.50
CA ALA A 115 -1.19 4.89 5.25
C ALA A 115 -1.31 6.41 5.42
N LEU A 116 -1.78 6.88 6.57
CA LEU A 116 -1.87 8.29 6.90
C LEU A 116 -0.49 8.95 6.92
N PHE A 117 0.48 8.38 7.65
CA PHE A 117 1.85 8.91 7.69
C PHE A 117 2.54 8.87 6.32
N VAL A 118 2.37 7.75 5.60
CA VAL A 118 2.89 7.58 4.24
C VAL A 118 2.30 8.62 3.30
N THR A 119 0.99 8.87 3.37
CA THR A 119 0.31 9.86 2.54
C THR A 119 0.79 11.28 2.85
N ILE A 120 0.89 11.66 4.13
CA ILE A 120 1.37 12.98 4.53
C ILE A 120 2.79 13.22 4.01
N TYR A 121 3.68 12.23 4.19
CA TYR A 121 5.05 12.32 3.69
C TYR A 121 5.13 12.33 2.16
N GLY A 122 4.31 11.52 1.49
CA GLY A 122 4.24 11.47 0.03
C GLY A 122 3.76 12.79 -0.56
N LEU A 123 2.68 13.35 -0.01
CA LEU A 123 2.10 14.62 -0.47
C LEU A 123 3.07 15.79 -0.28
N SER A 124 3.83 15.84 0.81
CA SER A 124 4.83 16.91 1.03
C SER A 124 5.99 16.89 0.02
N HIS A 125 6.18 15.78 -0.68
CA HIS A 125 7.18 15.62 -1.75
C HIS A 125 6.54 15.45 -3.14
N SER A 126 5.24 15.72 -3.27
CA SER A 126 4.51 15.69 -4.54
C SER A 126 4.55 17.06 -5.22
N GLN A 127 4.32 17.10 -6.53
CA GLN A 127 4.46 18.32 -7.33
C GLN A 127 3.15 18.72 -7.98
N ILE A 128 2.89 20.02 -8.09
CA ILE A 128 1.75 20.54 -8.85
C ILE A 128 2.22 20.77 -10.29
N VAL A 129 1.61 20.06 -11.24
CA VAL A 129 1.97 20.10 -12.67
C VAL A 129 0.80 20.64 -13.50
N SER A 130 1.09 21.11 -14.71
CA SER A 130 0.02 21.52 -15.63
C SER A 130 -0.56 20.30 -16.35
N ILE A 131 -1.89 20.21 -16.40
CA ILE A 131 -2.62 19.11 -17.02
C ILE A 131 -2.28 18.99 -18.52
N LYS A 132 -2.06 20.12 -19.21
CA LYS A 132 -1.71 20.15 -20.64
C LYS A 132 -0.35 19.52 -20.96
N ASN A 133 0.56 19.49 -20.00
CA ASN A 133 1.92 18.97 -20.19
C ASN A 133 2.07 17.50 -19.79
N THR A 134 0.99 16.84 -19.35
CA THR A 134 1.03 15.44 -18.86
C THR A 134 0.06 14.54 -19.63
N PRO A 135 0.29 14.32 -20.95
CA PRO A 135 -0.54 13.42 -21.74
C PRO A 135 -0.39 11.98 -21.21
N GLY A 136 -1.51 11.35 -20.82
CA GLY A 136 -1.53 9.97 -20.32
C GLY A 136 -1.45 9.81 -18.80
N GLY A 137 -1.57 10.89 -18.02
CA GLY A 137 -1.73 10.79 -16.57
C GLY A 137 -3.00 10.06 -16.16
N LEU A 138 -2.91 9.19 -15.14
CA LEU A 138 -4.08 8.56 -14.52
C LEU A 138 -4.74 9.57 -13.57
N ILE A 139 -5.99 9.94 -13.85
CA ILE A 139 -6.80 10.73 -12.92
C ILE A 139 -7.39 9.77 -11.90
N LEU A 140 -6.99 9.93 -10.64
CA LEU A 140 -7.49 9.12 -9.53
C LEU A 140 -8.71 9.78 -8.89
N GLY A 141 -9.62 8.97 -8.36
CA GLY A 141 -10.69 9.47 -7.50
C GLY A 141 -10.15 9.80 -6.11
N ASP A 142 -10.61 10.91 -5.52
CA ASP A 142 -10.19 11.33 -4.19
C ASP A 142 -11.21 10.89 -3.13
N SER A 143 -10.73 10.28 -2.05
CA SER A 143 -11.52 10.18 -0.83
C SER A 143 -11.60 11.56 -0.14
N LEU A 144 -12.61 11.78 0.71
CA LEU A 144 -12.74 13.03 1.46
C LEU A 144 -11.48 13.32 2.29
N LEU A 145 -10.91 12.28 2.90
CA LEU A 145 -9.67 12.41 3.67
C LEU A 145 -8.48 12.77 2.78
N PHE A 146 -8.30 12.07 1.66
CA PHE A 146 -7.19 12.34 0.76
C PHE A 146 -7.28 13.77 0.19
N SER A 147 -8.46 14.20 -0.23
CA SER A 147 -8.69 15.57 -0.70
C SER A 147 -8.40 16.61 0.39
N ALA A 148 -8.82 16.35 1.64
CA ALA A 148 -8.54 17.23 2.77
C ALA A 148 -7.03 17.34 3.06
N LEU A 149 -6.30 16.21 3.07
CA LEU A 149 -4.85 16.18 3.28
C LEU A 149 -4.11 16.89 2.13
N SER A 150 -4.48 16.62 0.88
CA SER A 150 -3.91 17.27 -0.30
C SER A 150 -4.08 18.79 -0.23
N LYS A 151 -5.30 19.27 0.10
CA LYS A 151 -5.56 20.71 0.28
C LYS A 151 -4.79 21.31 1.45
N LEU A 152 -4.65 20.58 2.56
CA LEU A 152 -3.93 21.06 3.74
C LEU A 152 -2.42 21.18 3.50
N ILE A 153 -1.83 20.23 2.77
CA ILE A 153 -0.38 20.13 2.58
C ILE A 153 0.09 20.94 1.36
N LEU A 154 -0.60 20.81 0.23
CA LEU A 154 -0.21 21.41 -1.06
C LEU A 154 -1.05 22.63 -1.44
N GLY A 155 -2.15 22.88 -0.74
CA GLY A 155 -3.14 23.89 -1.11
C GLY A 155 -4.09 23.41 -2.21
N THR A 156 -4.96 24.31 -2.66
CA THR A 156 -5.81 24.06 -3.82
C THR A 156 -5.04 24.35 -5.11
N PRO A 157 -4.91 23.38 -6.02
CA PRO A 157 -4.28 23.62 -7.32
C PRO A 157 -5.02 24.74 -8.08
N PRO A 158 -4.30 25.70 -8.68
CA PRO A 158 -4.89 26.69 -9.58
C PRO A 158 -5.55 26.04 -10.80
N GLU A 159 -6.47 26.76 -11.46
CA GLU A 159 -7.15 26.26 -12.66
C GLU A 159 -6.16 25.74 -13.72
N GLY A 160 -6.43 24.55 -14.27
CA GLY A 160 -5.59 23.91 -15.28
C GLY A 160 -4.31 23.24 -14.75
N LYS A 161 -4.14 23.16 -13.42
CA LYS A 161 -3.07 22.39 -12.76
C LYS A 161 -3.67 21.29 -11.89
N ASP A 162 -2.89 20.23 -11.70
CA ASP A 162 -3.25 19.10 -10.85
C ASP A 162 -2.02 18.61 -10.06
N ILE A 163 -2.26 17.82 -9.02
CA ILE A 163 -1.20 17.25 -8.19
C ILE A 163 -0.70 15.96 -8.85
N MET A 164 0.56 15.97 -9.27
CA MET A 164 1.28 14.76 -9.65
C MET A 164 1.78 14.07 -8.39
N LEU A 165 1.11 12.98 -8.03
CA LEU A 165 1.52 12.13 -6.90
C LEU A 165 2.86 11.48 -7.19
N ASN A 166 3.78 11.57 -6.23
CA ASN A 166 4.94 10.71 -6.25
C ASN A 166 4.57 9.26 -5.88
N GLN A 167 5.53 8.36 -6.06
CA GLN A 167 5.41 6.94 -5.72
C GLN A 167 4.90 6.67 -4.29
N VAL A 168 5.33 7.48 -3.32
CA VAL A 168 4.97 7.30 -1.91
C VAL A 168 3.54 7.76 -1.63
N ALA A 169 3.14 8.90 -2.19
CA ALA A 169 1.78 9.42 -2.09
C ALA A 169 0.77 8.49 -2.77
N PHE A 170 1.15 7.92 -3.93
CA PHE A 170 0.33 6.93 -4.61
C PHE A 170 0.16 5.64 -3.79
N ALA A 171 1.23 5.15 -3.13
CA ALA A 171 1.11 4.03 -2.19
C ALA A 171 0.19 4.35 -1.01
N GLY A 172 0.26 5.58 -0.47
CA GLY A 172 -0.65 6.06 0.57
C GLY A 172 -2.12 6.12 0.13
N TRP A 173 -2.38 6.60 -1.08
CA TRP A 173 -3.70 6.60 -1.71
C TRP A 173 -4.27 5.17 -1.82
N ILE A 174 -3.46 4.21 -2.28
CA ILE A 174 -3.85 2.79 -2.30
C ILE A 174 -4.11 2.29 -0.87
N GLY A 175 -3.28 2.70 0.09
CA GLY A 175 -3.46 2.37 1.50
C GLY A 175 -4.87 2.69 1.99
N PHE A 176 -5.33 3.92 1.78
CA PHE A 176 -6.70 4.32 2.16
C PHE A 176 -7.81 3.58 1.42
N PHE A 177 -7.54 2.98 0.26
CA PHE A 177 -8.52 2.14 -0.43
C PHE A 177 -8.61 0.73 0.21
N VAL A 178 -7.49 0.21 0.71
CA VAL A 178 -7.39 -1.16 1.24
C VAL A 178 -7.72 -1.22 2.75
N THR A 179 -7.51 -0.13 3.50
CA THR A 179 -7.62 -0.07 4.96
C THR A 179 -8.82 0.76 5.40
#